data_AF-A0A519H2T0-F1
#
_entry.id   AF-A0A519H2T0-F1
#
_cell.length_a   1.000
_cell.length_b   1.000
_cell.length_c   1.000
_cell.angle_alpha   90.00
_cell.angle_beta   90.00
_cell.angle_gamma   90.00
#
_symmetry.space_group_name_H-M   'P 1'
#
loop_
_entity.id
_entity.type
_entity.pdbx_description
1 polymer ?
#
loop_
_entity_poly.entity_id
_entity_poly.type
_entity_poly.pdbx_seq_one_letter_code
_entity_poly.pdbx_strand_id
1 'polypeptide(L)' 'MWIDTHCHLDAAEFAADRDTVVARAKAAGVTQIVIPAVDASNLDTVR' A
#
# COMPACT_ATOMS: atom_id res chain seq x y z
N MET A 1 9.99 -6.74 -13.10
CA MET A 1 9.72 -6.68 -11.65
C MET A 1 9.54 -5.22 -11.30
N TRP A 2 8.36 -4.83 -10.82
CA TRP A 2 8.07 -3.44 -10.43
C TRP A 2 7.99 -3.31 -8.91
N ILE A 3 8.52 -2.20 -8.41
CA ILE A 3 8.39 -1.80 -7.01
C ILE A 3 7.66 -0.47 -7.00
N ASP A 4 6.52 -0.42 -6.32
CA ASP A 4 5.90 0.85 -5.96
C ASP A 4 6.62 1.36 -4.70
N THR A 5 7.46 2.37 -4.89
CA THR A 5 8.33 2.87 -3.83
C THR A 5 7.62 3.79 -2.84
N HIS A 6 6.38 4.24 -3.13
CA HIS A 6 5.63 5.13 -2.25
C HIS A 6 4.14 5.15 -2.62
N CYS A 7 3.29 4.57 -1.77
CA CYS A 7 1.85 4.85 -1.82
C CYS A 7 1.19 4.74 -0.44
N HIS A 8 -0.01 5.29 -0.32
CA HIS A 8 -0.81 5.26 0.92
C HIS A 8 -2.02 4.36 0.78
N LEU A 9 -1.79 3.05 0.58
CA LEU A 9 -2.88 2.07 0.63
C LEU A 9 -3.47 1.92 2.04
N ASP A 10 -2.77 2.39 3.07
CA ASP A 10 -3.25 2.50 4.44
C ASP A 10 -4.37 3.55 4.61
N ALA A 11 -4.52 4.47 3.65
CA ALA A 11 -5.54 5.52 3.68
C ALA A 11 -6.97 4.97 3.75
N ALA A 12 -7.87 5.74 4.37
CA ALA A 12 -9.25 5.34 4.62
C ALA A 12 -10.06 5.16 3.33
N GLU A 13 -9.69 5.87 2.26
CA GLU A 13 -10.28 5.79 0.93
C GLU A 13 -10.17 4.38 0.33
N PHE A 14 -9.16 3.61 0.73
CA PHE A 14 -8.96 2.23 0.28
C PHE A 14 -9.51 1.19 1.26
N ALA A 15 -10.09 1.57 2.40
CA ALA A 15 -10.53 0.62 3.42
C ALA A 15 -11.54 -0.41 2.89
N ALA A 16 -12.38 -0.03 1.92
CA ALA A 16 -13.40 -0.91 1.34
C ALA A 16 -12.84 -1.92 0.33
N ASP A 17 -11.71 -1.65 -0.33
CA ASP A 17 -11.25 -2.42 -1.48
C ASP A 17 -9.72 -2.62 -1.58
N ARG A 18 -8.98 -2.34 -0.50
CA ARG A 18 -7.51 -2.47 -0.43
C ARG A 18 -6.99 -3.77 -1.02
N ASP A 19 -7.56 -4.91 -0.62
CA ASP A 19 -7.13 -6.23 -1.10
C ASP A 19 -7.33 -6.39 -2.62
N THR A 20 -8.40 -5.79 -3.16
CA THR A 20 -8.67 -5.76 -4.60
C THR A 20 -7.65 -4.89 -5.33
N VAL A 21 -7.22 -3.77 -4.75
CA VAL A 21 -6.14 -2.94 -5.29
C VAL A 21 -4.82 -3.71 -5.31
N VAL A 22 -4.45 -4.37 -4.20
CA VAL A 22 -3.22 -5.18 -4.10
C VAL A 22 -3.22 -6.32 -5.12
N ALA A 23 -4.34 -7.02 -5.28
CA ALA A 23 -4.47 -8.09 -6.26
C ALA A 23 -4.26 -7.60 -7.71
N ARG A 24 -4.82 -6.43 -8.05
CA ARG A 24 -4.62 -5.81 -9.37
C ARG A 24 -3.17 -5.37 -9.59
N ALA A 25 -2.54 -4.75 -8.58
CA ALA A 25 -1.13 -4.36 -8.65
C ALA A 25 -0.22 -5.57 -8.89
N LYS A 26 -0.47 -6.68 -8.17
CA LYS A 26 0.24 -7.94 -8.37
C LYS A 26 0.04 -8.51 -9.78
N ALA A 27 -1.19 -8.49 -10.30
CA ALA A 27 -1.48 -8.94 -11.67
C ALA A 27 -0.79 -8.08 -12.74
N ALA A 28 -0.55 -6.79 -12.45
CA ALA A 28 0.21 -5.88 -13.30
C ALA A 28 1.75 -6.02 -13.17
N GLY A 29 2.25 -6.90 -12.30
CA GLY A 29 3.68 -7.15 -12.12
C GLY A 29 4.38 -6.29 -11.06
N VAL A 30 3.61 -5.59 -10.21
CA VAL A 30 4.12 -4.94 -8.99
C VAL A 30 4.31 -6.01 -7.92
N THR A 31 5.57 -6.25 -7.54
CA THR A 31 5.94 -7.34 -6.63
C THR A 31 6.23 -6.85 -5.22
N GLN A 32 6.44 -5.54 -5.04
CA GLN A 32 6.66 -4.89 -3.75
C GLN A 32 5.98 -3.53 -3.74
N ILE A 33 5.40 -3.17 -2.60
CA ILE A 33 4.73 -1.89 -2.36
C ILE A 33 5.21 -1.39 -1.00
N VAL A 34 5.71 -0.15 -0.95
CA VAL A 34 6.16 0.49 0.29
C VAL A 34 5.08 1.46 0.77
N ILE A 35 4.63 1.27 2.02
CA ILE A 35 3.66 2.15 2.68
C ILE A 35 4.42 3.02 3.70
N PRO A 36 4.61 4.32 3.44
CA PRO A 36 5.31 5.20 4.37
C PRO A 36 4.34 5.71 5.44
N ALA A 37 4.85 5.84 6.67
CA ALA A 37 4.13 6.53 7.72
C ALA A 37 4.03 8.03 7.38
N VAL A 38 2.85 8.61 7.55
CA VAL A 38 2.63 10.07 7.37
C VAL A 38 3.02 10.87 8.62
N ASP A 39 3.03 10.23 9.78
CA ASP A 39 3.45 10.77 11.07
C ASP A 39 3.94 9.65 12.00
N ALA A 40 4.51 10.02 13.15
CA ALA A 40 5.02 9.05 14.12
C ALA A 40 3.94 8.16 14.75
N SER A 41 2.69 8.64 14.85
CA SER A 41 1.58 7.85 15.39
C SER A 41 1.10 6.75 14.44
N ASN A 42 1.40 6.85 13.15
CA ASN A 42 1.03 5.85 12.15
C ASN A 42 2.09 4.75 11.94
N LEU A 43 3.23 4.79 12.66
CA LEU A 43 4.31 3.82 12.46
C LEU A 43 3.86 2.36 12.67
N ASP A 44 3.03 2.10 13.68
CA ASP A 44 2.55 0.75 13.97
C ASP A 44 1.55 0.25 12.91
N THR A 45 0.80 1.15 12.28
CA THR A 45 -0.16 0.81 11.21
C THR A 45 0.54 0.31 9.95
N VAL A 46 1.74 0.82 9.65
CA VAL A 46 2.44 0.60 8.37
C VAL A 46 3.68 -0.31 8.50
N ARG A 47 3.78 -1.06 9.61
CA ARG A 47 4.94 -1.89 9.96
C ARG A 47 5.04 -3.21 9.19
#